data_AF-A0A929NYZ6-F1
#
_entry.id   AF-A0A929NYZ6-F1
#
_cell.length_a   1.000
_cell.length_b   1.000
_cell.length_c   1.000
_cell.angle_alpha   90.00
_cell.angle_beta   90.00
_cell.angle_gamma   90.00
#
_symmetry.space_group_name_H-M   'P 1'
#
loop_
_entity.id
_entity.type
_entity.pdbx_description
1 polymer ?
#
loop_
_entity_poly.entity_id
_entity_poly.type
_entity_poly.pdbx_seq_one_letter_code
_entity_poly.pdbx_strand_id
1 'polypeptide(L)' 'ASIQSEQVRVTGKKRDDLQQIMTLLREKDMDLPLQFNNFRD' A
#
# COMPACT_ATOMS: atom_id res chain seq x y z
N ALA A 1 -4.17 -10.09 -4.99
CA ALA A 1 -4.42 -9.29 -3.77
C ALA A 1 -5.24 -10.14 -2.81
N SER A 2 -4.75 -10.41 -1.61
CA SER A 2 -5.52 -11.08 -0.56
C SER A 2 -6.15 -10.00 0.31
N ILE A 3 -7.48 -9.86 0.22
CA ILE A 3 -8.24 -8.93 1.05
C ILE A 3 -8.43 -9.61 2.40
N GLN A 4 -7.81 -9.07 3.46
CA GLN A 4 -7.98 -9.54 4.83
C GLN A 4 -8.92 -8.58 5.54
N SER A 5 -10.22 -8.85 5.42
CA SER A 5 -11.35 -8.15 6.05
C SER A 5 -11.52 -6.67 5.65
N GLU A 6 -10.55 -5.79 5.95
CA GLU A 6 -10.52 -4.36 5.55
C GLU A 6 -9.12 -3.85 5.17
N GLN A 7 -8.10 -4.72 5.19
CA GLN A 7 -6.71 -4.35 4.89
C GLN A 7 -6.25 -4.92 3.56
N VAL A 8 -5.64 -4.07 2.73
CA VAL A 8 -5.05 -4.46 1.45
C VAL A 8 -3.57 -4.73 1.65
N ARG A 9 -3.16 -5.99 1.44
CA ARG A 9 -1.75 -6.37 1.45
C ARG A 9 -1.14 -6.15 0.07
N VAL A 10 -0.12 -5.30 0.00
CA VAL A 10 0.70 -5.10 -1.19
C VAL A 10 2.02 -5.84 -1.01
N THR A 11 2.33 -6.76 -1.92
CA THR A 11 3.59 -7.52 -1.97
C THR A 11 4.27 -7.26 -3.29
N GLY A 12 5.56 -6.91 -3.27
CA GLY A 12 6.37 -6.65 -4.45
C GLY A 12 7.74 -7.29 -4.30
N LYS A 13 8.35 -7.71 -5.42
CA LYS A 13 9.72 -8.28 -5.42
C LYS A 13 10.79 -7.21 -5.22
N LYS A 14 10.47 -5.95 -5.50
CA LYS A 14 11.36 -4.80 -5.41
C LYS A 14 10.77 -3.78 -4.46
N ARG A 15 11.62 -3.23 -3.60
CA ARG A 15 11.25 -2.18 -2.65
C ARG A 15 10.87 -0.87 -3.35
N ASP A 16 11.48 -0.58 -4.50
CA ASP A 16 11.20 0.62 -5.29
C ASP A 16 9.74 0.64 -5.77
N ASP A 17 9.24 -0.51 -6.24
CA ASP A 17 7.85 -0.65 -6.69
C ASP A 17 6.87 -0.42 -5.52
N LEU A 18 7.22 -0.88 -4.31
CA LEU A 18 6.41 -0.65 -3.11
C LEU A 18 6.36 0.84 -2.73
N GLN A 19 7.48 1.55 -2.84
CA GLN A 19 7.54 2.99 -2.56
C GLN A 19 6.75 3.80 -3.60
N GLN A 20 6.86 3.46 -4.89
CA GLN A 20 6.09 4.13 -5.95
C GLN A 20 4.58 3.98 -5.76
N ILE A 21 4.11 2.79 -5.40
CA ILE A 21 2.69 2.54 -5.13
C ILE A 21 2.20 3.35 -3.91
N MET A 22 3.01 3.46 -2.85
CA MET A 22 2.66 4.29 -1.68
C MET A 22 2.50 5.76 -2.04
N THR A 23 3.39 6.30 -2.89
CA THR A 23 3.29 7.68 -3.38
C THR A 23 2.04 7.86 -4.24
N LEU A 24 1.81 6.97 -5.20
CA LEU A 24 0.63 7.02 -6.06
C LEU A 24 -0.68 6.93 -5.26
N LEU A 25 -0.70 6.10 -4.21
CA LEU A 25 -1.86 5.98 -3.32
C LEU A 25 -2.07 7.20 -2.43
N ARG A 26 -1.01 7.94 -2.07
CA ARG A 26 -1.12 9.21 -1.35
C ARG A 26 -1.55 10.36 -2.26
N GLU A 27 -1.13 10.35 -3.53
CA GLU A 27 -1.48 11.36 -4.52
C GLU A 27 -2.89 11.15 -5.09
N LYS A 28 -3.35 9.90 -5.15
CA LYS A 28 -4.76 9.61 -5.34
C LYS A 28 -5.52 10.12 -4.12
N ASP A 29 -6.33 11.15 -4.33
CA ASP A 29 -7.30 11.69 -3.38
C ASP A 29 -8.29 10.58 -2.98
N MET A 30 -7.86 9.75 -2.03
CA MET A 30 -8.73 8.76 -1.42
C MET A 30 -9.45 9.51 -0.31
N ASP A 31 -10.79 9.51 -0.36
CA ASP A 31 -11.69 10.14 0.63
C ASP A 31 -11.52 9.62 2.07
N LEU A 32 -10.57 8.70 2.29
CA LEU A 32 -10.28 8.03 3.55
C LEU A 32 -8.77 8.10 3.84
N PRO A 33 -8.37 8.39 5.08
CA PRO A 33 -6.97 8.45 5.46
C PRO A 33 -6.32 7.06 5.35
N LEU A 34 -5.46 6.87 4.34
CA LEU A 34 -4.71 5.65 4.13
C LEU A 34 -3.57 5.53 5.15
N GLN A 35 -3.52 4.39 5.85
CA GLN A 35 -2.44 4.04 6.76
C GLN A 35 -1.61 2.89 6.18
N PHE A 36 -0.30 3.09 6.06
CA PHE A 36 0.62 2.05 5.63
C PHE A 36 1.29 1.45 6.87
N ASN A 37 1.02 0.18 7.16
CA ASN A 37 1.53 -0.54 8.32
C ASN A 37 2.16 -1.88 7.90
N ASN A 38 2.87 -2.53 8.84
CA ASN A 38 3.43 -3.88 8.66
C ASN A 38 4.38 -4.02 7.45
N PHE A 39 5.38 -3.13 7.36
CA PHE A 39 6.49 -3.25 6.41
C PHE A 39 7.27 -4.53 6.73
N ARG A 40 7.38 -5.42 5.75
CA ARG A 40 8.13 -6.68 5.84
C ARG A 40 9.12 -6.75 4.67
N ASP A 41 10.34 -7.20 4.96
CA ASP A 41 11.35 -7.57 3.94
C ASP A 41 11.00 -8.92 3.29
#